data_AF-A0A7C4KPK3-F1
#
_entry.id   AF-A0A7C4KPK3-F1
#
_cell.length_a   1.000
_cell.length_b   1.000
_cell.length_c   1.000
_cell.angle_alpha   90.00
_cell.angle_beta   90.00
_cell.angle_gamma   90.00
#
_symmetry.space_group_name_H-M   'P 1'
#
loop_
_entity.id
_entity.type
_entity.pdbx_description
1 polymer ?
#
loop_
_entity_poly.entity_id
_entity_poly.type
_entity_poly.pdbx_seq_one_letter_code
_entity_poly.pdbx_strand_id
1 'polypeptide(L)'
;MISRRMAAMMCLLGLVGWNLPASARKPSRPDPQTAIKLMDRGIRLYHEGQYEQAIAELSRALQGDLEPNRQVGALQYLAFAQAAIGEFADAEKTFERLLHLKPDFQLPTTTSPKIADVFAAVRERVKPPPAAEPASIEHQVPDHGSVGRTLEIEATVNRLPAGGKLRLRYRYDSASKFSTQVMTRGPEGKFTGRVPAPFSPTGGKVQYFIEAIDDTGVVVSAMGEEKDPLAVDFLPNRGGVPPPIREEKSSSTWWIWALVGGVLAGAGLAVGLSISGGSSDGGRAIVTIRAR
;
A
#
# COMPACT_ATOMS: atom_id res chain seq x y z
N MET A 1 91.71 10.09 -57.11
CA MET A 1 91.82 8.64 -56.87
C MET A 1 90.87 8.31 -55.72
N ILE A 2 89.60 7.98 -55.95
CA ILE A 2 89.01 6.74 -56.48
C ILE A 2 89.08 5.54 -55.49
N SER A 3 87.87 5.04 -55.18
CA SER A 3 87.43 3.71 -54.71
C SER A 3 87.84 3.26 -53.30
N ARG A 4 86.91 2.99 -52.35
CA ARG A 4 85.75 2.05 -52.28
C ARG A 4 86.14 0.64 -51.75
N ARG A 5 85.27 0.14 -50.85
CA ARG A 5 85.00 -1.25 -50.38
C ARG A 5 85.87 -1.77 -49.23
N MET A 6 85.44 -2.61 -48.29
CA MET A 6 84.18 -3.16 -47.76
C MET A 6 84.62 -4.12 -46.63
N ALA A 7 83.80 -4.29 -45.57
CA ALA A 7 83.58 -5.52 -44.76
C ALA A 7 83.32 -5.13 -43.28
N ALA A 8 82.09 -5.16 -42.79
CA ALA A 8 81.31 -6.32 -42.31
C ALA A 8 81.52 -6.56 -40.80
N MET A 9 80.51 -6.21 -39.99
CA MET A 9 80.30 -6.85 -38.68
C MET A 9 78.80 -6.85 -38.31
N MET A 10 78.33 -8.06 -38.02
CA MET A 10 77.01 -8.53 -37.58
C MET A 10 76.46 -7.83 -36.33
N CYS A 11 75.13 -7.76 -36.19
CA CYS A 11 74.40 -8.64 -35.25
C CYS A 11 72.86 -8.47 -35.31
N LEU A 12 72.20 -9.63 -35.21
CA LEU A 12 70.76 -9.92 -35.27
C LEU A 12 69.90 -9.10 -34.29
N LEU A 13 68.72 -8.68 -34.76
CA LEU A 13 67.57 -8.34 -33.91
C LEU A 13 66.37 -9.22 -34.32
N GLY A 14 65.95 -10.07 -33.38
CA GLY A 14 64.84 -11.00 -33.54
C GLY A 14 63.49 -10.31 -33.56
N LEU A 15 62.68 -10.67 -34.56
CA LEU A 15 61.25 -10.39 -34.64
C LEU A 15 60.50 -11.34 -33.69
N VAL A 16 60.24 -10.89 -32.46
CA VAL A 16 59.21 -11.50 -31.61
C VAL A 16 57.91 -10.75 -31.90
N GLY A 17 57.08 -11.34 -32.75
CA GLY A 17 55.72 -10.88 -32.99
C GLY A 17 54.87 -11.10 -31.75
N TRP A 18 54.59 -10.03 -31.00
CA TRP A 18 53.58 -10.05 -29.95
C TRP A 18 52.20 -10.23 -30.60
N ASN A 19 51.62 -11.41 -30.46
CA ASN A 19 50.19 -11.62 -30.67
C ASN A 19 49.43 -10.79 -29.63
N LEU A 20 48.84 -9.67 -30.06
CA LEU A 20 47.85 -8.95 -29.28
C LEU A 20 46.57 -9.80 -29.22
N PRO A 21 46.02 -10.13 -28.04
CA PRO A 21 44.73 -10.80 -27.95
C PRO A 21 43.64 -9.88 -28.53
N ALA A 22 42.84 -10.41 -29.44
CA ALA A 22 41.70 -9.71 -30.01
C ALA A 22 40.81 -9.17 -28.89
N SER A 23 40.61 -7.85 -28.87
CA SER A 23 39.74 -7.18 -27.91
C SER A 23 38.32 -7.77 -28.04
N ALA A 24 37.91 -8.55 -27.03
CA ALA A 24 36.59 -9.14 -26.96
C ALA A 24 35.55 -8.02 -26.82
N ARG A 25 34.94 -7.63 -27.95
CA ARG A 25 33.85 -6.65 -27.98
C ARG A 25 32.69 -7.23 -27.17
N LYS A 26 32.30 -6.58 -26.06
CA LYS A 26 31.08 -6.94 -25.33
C LYS A 26 29.92 -6.99 -26.33
N PRO A 27 29.11 -8.07 -26.36
CA PRO A 27 28.00 -8.16 -27.30
C PRO A 27 27.07 -6.97 -27.07
N SER A 28 26.80 -6.21 -28.13
CA SER A 28 25.88 -5.08 -28.10
C SER A 28 24.46 -5.58 -27.89
N ARG A 29 23.68 -4.91 -27.03
CA ARG A 29 22.23 -5.18 -26.90
C ARG A 29 21.57 -5.04 -28.27
N PRO A 30 20.68 -5.97 -28.67
CA PRO A 30 19.97 -5.85 -29.94
C PRO A 30 19.00 -4.67 -29.90
N ASP A 31 18.87 -3.98 -31.04
CA ASP A 31 17.81 -2.98 -31.22
C ASP A 31 16.42 -3.65 -31.20
N PRO A 32 15.33 -2.89 -31.04
CA PRO A 32 13.99 -3.46 -30.91
C PRO A 32 13.57 -4.36 -32.07
N GLN A 33 13.89 -4.00 -33.32
CA GLN A 33 13.51 -4.83 -34.49
C GLN A 33 14.31 -6.12 -34.53
N THR A 34 15.60 -6.06 -34.22
CA THR A 34 16.44 -7.25 -34.10
C THR A 34 15.96 -8.15 -32.97
N ALA A 35 15.59 -7.59 -31.81
CA ALA A 35 15.04 -8.35 -30.68
C ALA A 35 13.76 -9.10 -31.06
N ILE A 36 12.84 -8.45 -31.78
CA ILE A 36 11.61 -9.09 -32.28
C ILE A 36 11.94 -10.26 -33.23
N LYS A 37 12.86 -10.06 -34.18
CA LYS A 37 13.27 -11.12 -35.11
C LYS A 37 13.91 -12.32 -34.39
N LEU A 38 14.74 -12.06 -33.38
CA LEU A 38 15.34 -13.10 -32.54
C LEU A 38 14.25 -13.87 -31.78
N MET A 39 13.26 -13.17 -31.21
CA MET A 39 12.12 -13.79 -30.53
C MET A 39 11.33 -14.69 -31.48
N ASP A 40 10.92 -14.18 -32.64
CA ASP A 40 10.14 -14.94 -33.62
C ASP A 40 10.90 -16.19 -34.09
N ARG A 41 12.23 -16.08 -34.27
CA ARG A 41 13.08 -17.22 -34.61
C ARG A 41 13.15 -18.22 -33.48
N GLY A 42 13.34 -17.76 -32.25
CA GLY A 42 13.38 -18.62 -31.05
C GLY A 42 12.08 -19.41 -30.86
N ILE A 43 10.92 -18.78 -31.09
CA ILE A 43 9.61 -19.45 -31.03
C ILE A 43 9.49 -20.53 -32.12
N ARG A 44 9.90 -20.23 -33.36
CA ARG A 44 9.92 -21.26 -34.42
C ARG A 44 10.81 -22.45 -34.06
N LEU A 45 12.03 -22.18 -33.58
CA LEU A 45 12.97 -23.23 -33.15
C LEU A 45 12.40 -24.11 -32.03
N TYR A 46 11.65 -23.53 -31.09
CA TYR A 46 10.94 -24.30 -30.06
C TYR A 46 9.92 -25.28 -30.67
N HIS A 47 9.12 -24.82 -31.63
CA HIS A 47 8.15 -25.68 -32.32
C HIS A 47 8.81 -26.76 -33.18
N GLU A 48 10.02 -26.50 -33.69
CA GLU A 48 10.86 -27.47 -34.41
C GLU A 48 11.60 -28.44 -33.47
N GLY A 49 11.47 -28.29 -32.15
CA GLY A 49 12.15 -29.13 -31.15
C GLY A 49 13.63 -28.81 -30.94
N GLN A 50 14.13 -27.71 -31.52
CA GLN A 50 15.52 -27.26 -31.40
C GLN A 50 15.68 -26.38 -30.14
N TYR A 51 15.53 -26.99 -28.97
CA TYR A 51 15.37 -26.27 -27.71
C TYR A 51 16.60 -25.44 -27.31
N GLU A 52 17.82 -25.95 -27.47
CA GLU A 52 19.04 -25.22 -27.12
C GLU A 52 19.21 -23.96 -27.97
N GLN A 53 18.88 -24.05 -29.27
CA GLN A 53 18.92 -22.89 -30.17
C GLN A 53 17.80 -21.90 -29.84
N ALA A 54 16.60 -22.40 -29.51
CA ALA A 54 15.49 -21.57 -29.05
C ALA A 54 15.87 -20.78 -27.80
N ILE A 55 16.50 -21.43 -26.81
CA ILE A 55 17.00 -20.80 -25.58
C ILE A 55 17.98 -19.67 -25.92
N ALA A 56 18.93 -19.92 -26.82
CA ALA A 56 19.92 -18.92 -27.21
C ALA A 56 19.27 -17.69 -27.87
N GLU A 57 18.36 -17.90 -28.82
CA GLU A 57 17.71 -16.80 -29.53
C GLU A 57 16.75 -16.01 -28.62
N LEU A 58 15.95 -16.69 -27.80
CA LEU A 58 15.02 -16.05 -26.86
C LEU A 58 15.78 -15.28 -25.77
N SER A 59 16.87 -15.85 -25.25
CA SER A 59 17.72 -15.16 -24.26
C SER A 59 18.34 -13.90 -24.83
N ARG A 60 18.78 -13.91 -26.10
CA ARG A 60 19.28 -12.72 -26.79
C ARG A 60 18.18 -11.72 -27.07
N ALA A 61 16.99 -12.16 -27.46
CA ALA A 61 15.84 -11.28 -27.66
C ALA A 61 15.50 -10.50 -26.39
N LEU A 62 15.50 -11.18 -25.24
CA LEU A 62 15.23 -10.61 -23.92
C LEU A 62 16.32 -9.66 -23.39
N GLN A 63 17.45 -9.50 -24.09
CA GLN A 63 18.45 -8.46 -23.80
C GLN A 63 18.15 -7.13 -24.50
N GLY A 64 17.27 -7.14 -25.51
CA GLY A 64 16.79 -5.95 -26.21
C GLY A 64 15.59 -5.32 -25.52
N ASP A 65 15.08 -4.25 -26.13
CA ASP A 65 13.87 -3.57 -25.69
C ASP A 65 12.66 -4.18 -26.41
N LEU A 66 11.84 -4.92 -25.66
CA LEU A 66 10.62 -5.57 -26.13
C LEU A 66 9.43 -5.02 -25.35
N GLU A 67 8.36 -4.71 -26.07
CA GLU A 67 7.07 -4.37 -25.45
C GLU A 67 6.65 -5.45 -24.43
N PRO A 68 5.97 -5.08 -23.32
CA PRO A 68 5.68 -6.00 -22.21
C PRO A 68 5.03 -7.32 -22.64
N ASN A 69 4.06 -7.27 -23.56
CA ASN A 69 3.39 -8.48 -24.06
C ASN A 69 4.32 -9.41 -24.84
N ARG A 70 5.27 -8.85 -25.61
CA ARG A 70 6.28 -9.64 -26.32
C ARG A 70 7.29 -10.23 -25.35
N GLN A 71 7.67 -9.47 -24.32
CA GLN A 71 8.55 -9.95 -23.26
C GLN A 71 7.94 -11.15 -22.52
N VAL A 72 6.64 -11.10 -22.19
CA VAL A 72 5.91 -12.23 -21.60
C VAL A 72 5.94 -13.45 -22.53
N GLY A 73 5.67 -13.27 -23.82
CA GLY A 73 5.75 -14.36 -24.80
C GLY A 73 7.14 -14.97 -24.93
N ALA A 74 8.18 -14.14 -25.00
CA ALA A 74 9.57 -14.60 -25.07
C ALA A 74 9.99 -15.37 -23.80
N LEU A 75 9.61 -14.90 -22.61
CA LEU A 75 9.84 -15.61 -21.35
C LEU A 75 9.10 -16.94 -21.28
N GLN A 76 7.86 -17.00 -21.78
CA GLN A 76 7.06 -18.23 -21.80
C GLN A 76 7.77 -19.32 -22.61
N TYR A 77 8.13 -19.02 -23.86
CA TYR A 77 8.79 -20.00 -24.72
C TYR A 77 10.21 -20.34 -24.25
N LEU A 78 10.90 -19.39 -23.59
CA LEU A 78 12.22 -19.66 -23.01
C LEU A 78 12.10 -20.67 -21.87
N ALA A 79 11.15 -20.46 -20.94
CA ALA A 79 10.91 -21.38 -19.84
C ALA A 79 10.47 -22.76 -20.34
N PHE A 80 9.64 -22.82 -21.39
CA PHE A 80 9.23 -24.08 -22.02
C PHE A 80 10.42 -24.81 -22.63
N ALA A 81 11.28 -24.13 -23.38
CA ALA A 81 12.47 -24.72 -23.97
C ALA A 81 13.44 -25.23 -22.90
N GLN A 82 13.69 -24.45 -21.84
CA GLN A 82 14.51 -24.85 -20.69
C GLN A 82 13.97 -26.11 -20.00
N ALA A 83 12.67 -26.13 -19.71
CA ALA A 83 12.03 -27.28 -19.09
C ALA A 83 12.02 -28.53 -19.98
N ALA A 84 11.93 -28.36 -21.31
CA ALA A 84 11.96 -29.46 -22.28
C ALA A 84 13.31 -30.19 -22.28
N ILE A 85 14.43 -29.48 -22.09
CA ILE A 85 15.78 -30.08 -21.99
C ILE A 85 16.17 -30.47 -20.55
N GLY A 86 15.30 -30.26 -19.58
CA GLY A 86 15.53 -30.66 -18.18
C GLY A 86 16.16 -29.59 -17.29
N GLU A 87 16.36 -28.37 -17.78
CA GLU A 87 16.93 -27.24 -17.04
C GLU A 87 15.88 -26.56 -16.14
N PHE A 88 15.33 -27.32 -15.18
CA PHE A 88 14.22 -26.86 -14.34
C PHE A 88 14.56 -25.64 -13.50
N ALA A 89 15.77 -25.57 -12.94
CA ALA A 89 16.19 -24.44 -12.11
C ALA A 89 16.17 -23.11 -12.88
N ASP A 90 16.52 -23.13 -14.16
CA ASP A 90 16.48 -21.93 -14.99
C ASP A 90 15.07 -21.64 -15.52
N ALA A 91 14.30 -22.69 -15.85
CA ALA A 91 12.88 -22.53 -16.18
C ALA A 91 12.10 -21.87 -15.03
N GLU A 92 12.37 -22.26 -13.78
CA GLU A 92 11.77 -21.66 -12.59
C GLU A 92 12.05 -20.16 -12.48
N LYS A 93 13.32 -19.74 -12.64
CA LYS A 93 13.70 -18.32 -12.64
C LYS A 93 13.03 -17.55 -13.78
N THR A 94 12.93 -18.17 -14.96
CA THR A 94 12.27 -17.55 -16.11
C THR A 94 10.77 -17.40 -15.87
N PHE A 95 10.11 -18.40 -15.28
CA PHE A 95 8.70 -18.31 -14.89
C PHE A 95 8.46 -17.28 -13.79
N GLU A 96 9.37 -17.14 -12.82
CA GLU A 96 9.29 -16.11 -11.79
C GLU A 96 9.32 -14.71 -12.42
N ARG A 97 10.27 -14.47 -13.34
CA ARG A 97 10.32 -13.22 -14.12
C ARG A 97 9.04 -12.99 -14.91
N LEU A 98 8.46 -14.03 -15.49
CA LEU A 98 7.20 -13.96 -16.22
C LEU A 98 6.06 -13.53 -15.30
N LEU A 99 5.92 -14.16 -14.13
CA LEU A 99 4.86 -13.88 -13.17
C LEU A 99 5.00 -12.50 -12.52
N HIS A 100 6.22 -11.98 -12.36
CA HIS A 100 6.42 -10.58 -11.95
C HIS A 100 5.92 -9.58 -13.00
N LEU A 101 6.01 -9.90 -14.29
CA LEU A 101 5.47 -9.06 -15.37
C LEU A 101 3.97 -9.24 -15.55
N LYS A 102 3.47 -10.47 -15.39
CA LYS A 102 2.06 -10.84 -15.56
C LYS A 102 1.60 -11.82 -14.47
N PRO A 103 1.15 -11.33 -13.30
CA PRO A 103 0.77 -12.18 -12.16
C PRO A 103 -0.44 -13.08 -12.42
N ASP A 104 -1.31 -12.70 -13.37
CA ASP A 104 -2.51 -13.43 -13.78
C ASP A 104 -2.26 -14.41 -14.95
N PHE A 105 -1.00 -14.61 -15.35
CA PHE A 105 -0.67 -15.47 -16.47
C PHE A 105 -1.13 -16.92 -16.25
N GLN A 106 -1.70 -17.51 -17.30
CA GLN A 106 -2.16 -18.88 -17.32
C GLN A 106 -1.41 -19.65 -18.41
N LEU A 107 -0.97 -20.86 -18.07
CA LEU A 107 -0.41 -21.76 -19.06
C LEU A 107 -1.47 -22.17 -20.09
N PRO A 108 -1.08 -22.36 -21.36
CA PRO A 108 -1.92 -23.05 -22.33
C PRO A 108 -2.35 -24.43 -21.81
N THR A 109 -3.59 -24.83 -22.10
CA THR A 109 -4.13 -26.14 -21.71
C THR A 109 -3.39 -27.32 -22.34
N THR A 110 -2.59 -27.06 -23.38
CA THR A 110 -1.76 -28.04 -24.09
C THR A 110 -0.37 -28.22 -23.49
N THR A 111 0.00 -27.47 -22.45
CA THR A 111 1.30 -27.59 -21.78
C THR A 111 1.44 -28.96 -21.11
N SER A 112 2.63 -29.57 -21.21
CA SER A 112 2.87 -30.89 -20.64
C SER A 112 2.78 -30.87 -19.10
N PRO A 113 2.35 -31.98 -18.45
CA PRO A 113 2.22 -32.04 -16.99
C PRO A 113 3.50 -31.61 -16.25
N LYS A 114 4.67 -32.03 -16.76
CA LYS A 114 5.96 -31.69 -16.18
C LYS A 114 6.24 -30.19 -16.13
N ILE A 115 5.92 -29.46 -17.21
CA ILE A 115 6.09 -28.01 -17.27
C ILE A 115 5.04 -27.33 -16.37
N ALA A 116 3.81 -27.86 -16.35
CA ALA A 116 2.75 -27.35 -15.51
C ALA A 116 3.11 -27.44 -14.01
N ASP A 117 3.72 -28.55 -13.57
CA ASP A 117 4.16 -28.73 -12.19
C ASP A 117 5.23 -27.71 -11.79
N VAL A 118 6.21 -27.47 -12.66
CA VAL A 118 7.28 -26.47 -12.44
C VAL A 118 6.67 -25.07 -12.31
N PHE A 119 5.78 -24.69 -13.23
CA PHE A 119 5.10 -23.40 -13.17
C PHE A 119 4.23 -23.26 -11.91
N ALA A 120 3.50 -24.31 -11.54
CA ALA A 120 2.65 -24.31 -10.35
C ALA A 120 3.47 -24.09 -9.07
N ALA A 121 4.62 -24.76 -8.95
CA ALA A 121 5.54 -24.57 -7.84
C ALA A 121 6.06 -23.13 -7.76
N VAL A 122 6.45 -22.54 -8.89
CA VAL A 122 6.89 -21.12 -8.94
C VAL A 122 5.75 -20.19 -8.57
N ARG A 123 4.54 -20.41 -9.11
CA ARG A 123 3.36 -19.58 -8.84
C ARG A 123 3.03 -19.58 -7.35
N GLU A 124 3.15 -20.71 -6.66
CA GLU A 124 2.92 -20.76 -5.22
C GLU A 124 3.94 -19.92 -4.44
N ARG A 125 5.21 -19.89 -4.87
CA ARG A 125 6.26 -19.08 -4.24
C ARG A 125 6.13 -17.59 -4.55
N VAL A 126 5.69 -17.24 -5.76
CA VAL A 126 5.56 -15.86 -6.27
C VAL A 126 4.20 -15.26 -5.92
N LYS A 127 3.24 -16.05 -5.40
CA LYS A 127 1.97 -15.53 -4.89
C LYS A 127 2.27 -14.32 -3.99
N PRO A 128 1.71 -13.14 -4.30
CA PRO A 128 1.78 -12.02 -3.38
C PRO A 128 1.30 -12.52 -2.02
N PRO A 129 1.94 -12.12 -0.90
CA PRO A 129 1.40 -12.42 0.41
C PRO A 129 -0.10 -12.03 0.39
N PRO A 130 -0.99 -12.87 0.97
CA PRO A 130 -2.42 -12.57 0.99
C PRO A 130 -2.57 -11.11 1.37
N ALA A 131 -3.27 -10.33 0.54
CA ALA A 131 -3.39 -8.88 0.69
C ALA A 131 -3.53 -8.59 2.18
N ALA A 132 -2.52 -7.91 2.76
CA ALA A 132 -2.49 -7.63 4.19
C ALA A 132 -3.89 -7.16 4.56
N GLU A 133 -4.57 -7.86 5.48
CA GLU A 133 -6.03 -7.73 5.51
C GLU A 133 -6.40 -6.24 5.59
N PRO A 134 -7.42 -5.81 4.86
CA PRO A 134 -7.58 -4.41 4.50
C PRO A 134 -7.59 -3.54 5.75
N ALA A 135 -7.15 -2.29 5.59
CA ALA A 135 -7.31 -1.30 6.64
C ALA A 135 -8.78 -1.30 7.07
N SER A 136 -9.04 -1.30 8.37
CA SER A 136 -10.41 -1.31 8.89
C SER A 136 -10.60 -0.09 9.79
N ILE A 137 -11.62 0.71 9.48
CA ILE A 137 -11.97 1.89 10.27
C ILE A 137 -12.98 1.44 11.34
N GLU A 138 -12.69 1.78 12.59
CA GLU A 138 -13.59 1.62 13.72
C GLU A 138 -14.07 2.99 14.16
N HIS A 139 -15.39 3.18 14.17
CA HIS A 139 -16.01 4.45 14.52
C HIS A 139 -17.41 4.20 15.09
N GLN A 140 -17.75 4.92 16.16
CA GLN A 140 -19.09 4.95 16.72
C GLN A 140 -19.78 6.26 16.33
N VAL A 141 -20.94 6.16 15.67
CA VAL A 141 -21.77 7.32 15.31
C VAL A 141 -22.24 8.01 16.60
N PRO A 142 -21.97 9.32 16.78
CA PRO A 142 -22.48 10.06 17.94
C PRO A 142 -24.01 10.06 17.98
N ASP A 143 -24.60 9.99 19.19
CA ASP A 143 -26.06 9.95 19.34
C ASP A 143 -26.76 11.20 18.77
N HIS A 144 -26.19 12.37 19.03
CA HIS A 144 -26.67 13.65 18.52
C HIS A 144 -25.60 14.75 18.60
N GLY A 145 -25.74 15.76 17.75
CA GLY A 145 -25.04 17.04 17.87
C GLY A 145 -25.86 18.07 18.65
N SER A 146 -25.21 19.14 19.10
CA SER A 146 -25.89 20.29 19.71
C SER A 146 -25.73 21.51 18.83
N VAL A 147 -26.83 22.21 18.52
CA VAL A 147 -26.77 23.48 17.78
C VAL A 147 -25.86 24.47 18.51
N GLY A 148 -24.98 25.13 17.76
CA GLY A 148 -23.97 26.05 18.29
C GLY A 148 -22.71 25.40 18.87
N ARG A 149 -22.60 24.06 18.86
CA ARG A 149 -21.39 23.34 19.28
C ARG A 149 -20.84 22.47 18.16
N THR A 150 -19.53 22.58 17.91
CA THR A 150 -18.83 21.70 16.97
C THR A 150 -18.95 20.24 17.45
N LEU A 151 -19.32 19.36 16.53
CA LEU A 151 -19.33 17.92 16.77
C LEU A 151 -17.95 17.34 16.42
N GLU A 152 -17.38 16.62 17.38
CA GLU A 152 -16.13 15.89 17.16
C GLU A 152 -16.43 14.46 16.73
N ILE A 153 -15.80 14.03 15.64
CA ILE A 153 -15.91 12.69 15.07
C ILE A 153 -14.60 11.96 15.34
N GLU A 154 -14.67 10.84 16.04
CA GLU A 154 -13.51 10.09 16.48
C GLU A 154 -13.46 8.71 15.84
N ALA A 155 -12.33 8.34 15.26
CA ALA A 155 -12.16 7.02 14.64
C ALA A 155 -10.78 6.43 14.93
N THR A 156 -10.69 5.11 15.00
CA THR A 156 -9.45 4.35 14.97
C THR A 156 -9.35 3.60 13.65
N VAL A 157 -8.12 3.32 13.22
CA VAL A 157 -7.90 2.56 11.99
C VAL A 157 -6.82 1.52 12.21
N ASN A 158 -7.18 0.26 11.98
CA ASN A 158 -6.24 -0.84 12.04
C ASN A 158 -5.52 -0.94 10.71
N ARG A 159 -4.20 -1.17 10.75
CA ARG A 159 -3.33 -1.37 9.56
C ARG A 159 -3.44 -0.28 8.51
N LEU A 160 -3.49 0.98 8.95
CA LEU A 160 -3.32 2.10 8.04
C LEU A 160 -1.92 2.00 7.37
N PRO A 161 -1.83 2.06 6.02
CA PRO A 161 -0.55 2.07 5.32
C PRO A 161 0.37 3.19 5.82
N ALA A 162 1.68 3.00 5.70
CA ALA A 162 2.65 4.03 6.07
C ALA A 162 2.37 5.32 5.28
N GLY A 163 2.30 6.45 5.98
CA GLY A 163 1.95 7.74 5.37
C GLY A 163 0.45 7.97 5.10
N GLY A 164 -0.39 6.96 5.34
CA GLY A 164 -1.83 7.05 5.19
C GLY A 164 -2.49 8.01 6.18
N LYS A 165 -3.70 8.46 5.83
CA LYS A 165 -4.48 9.46 6.58
C LYS A 165 -5.96 9.08 6.61
N LEU A 166 -6.70 9.62 7.57
CA LEU A 166 -8.16 9.56 7.56
C LEU A 166 -8.74 10.88 7.03
N ARG A 167 -9.78 10.77 6.22
CA ARG A 167 -10.50 11.88 5.60
C ARG A 167 -11.97 11.80 5.99
N LEU A 168 -12.45 12.86 6.64
CA LEU A 168 -13.86 13.04 6.98
C LEU A 168 -14.55 13.83 5.87
N ARG A 169 -15.63 13.29 5.33
CA ARG A 169 -16.49 13.98 4.36
C ARG A 169 -17.86 14.21 4.98
N TYR A 170 -18.35 15.44 5.00
CA TYR A 170 -19.63 15.77 5.65
C TYR A 170 -20.46 16.81 4.87
N ARG A 171 -21.79 16.79 5.04
CA ARG A 171 -22.75 17.76 4.49
C ARG A 171 -23.97 17.90 5.40
N TYR A 172 -24.72 18.99 5.24
CA TYR A 172 -25.93 19.28 6.03
C TYR A 172 -27.24 19.06 5.24
N ASP A 173 -27.15 18.94 3.92
CA ASP A 173 -28.27 18.70 3.03
C ASP A 173 -27.84 17.67 1.98
N SER A 174 -28.70 16.69 1.73
CA SER A 174 -28.53 15.66 0.70
C SER A 174 -28.27 16.22 -0.71
N ALA A 175 -28.76 17.42 -1.02
CA ALA A 175 -28.51 18.09 -2.30
C ALA A 175 -27.15 18.83 -2.36
N SER A 176 -26.51 19.04 -1.21
CA SER A 176 -25.24 19.74 -1.12
C SER A 176 -24.04 18.81 -1.37
N LYS A 177 -22.97 19.37 -1.93
CA LYS A 177 -21.68 18.67 -2.04
C LYS A 177 -21.08 18.44 -0.65
N PHE A 178 -20.36 17.33 -0.49
CA PHE A 178 -19.61 17.05 0.74
C PHE A 178 -18.43 18.00 0.90
N SER A 179 -18.35 18.63 2.07
CA SER A 179 -17.12 19.23 2.59
C SER A 179 -16.12 18.12 2.92
N THR A 180 -14.82 18.43 2.84
CA THR A 180 -13.74 17.47 3.05
C THR A 180 -12.76 18.00 4.07
N GLN A 181 -12.39 17.17 5.05
CA GLN A 181 -11.42 17.51 6.08
C GLN A 181 -10.50 16.32 6.34
N VAL A 182 -9.19 16.55 6.37
CA VAL A 182 -8.23 15.54 6.86
C VAL A 182 -8.32 15.49 8.38
N MET A 183 -8.53 14.31 8.94
CA MET A 183 -8.62 14.11 10.39
C MET A 183 -7.23 14.25 11.02
N THR A 184 -7.20 14.77 12.24
CA THR A 184 -5.96 14.94 13.00
C THR A 184 -5.66 13.67 13.78
N ARG A 185 -4.45 13.12 13.62
CA ARG A 185 -4.00 11.96 14.40
C ARG A 185 -3.63 12.42 15.80
N GLY A 186 -4.33 11.90 16.80
CA GLY A 186 -4.06 12.06 18.22
C GLY A 186 -3.26 10.89 18.82
N PRO A 187 -3.10 10.87 20.16
CA PRO A 187 -2.46 9.78 20.87
C PRO A 187 -3.20 8.45 20.69
N GLU A 188 -2.50 7.33 20.93
CA GLU A 188 -3.06 5.96 20.85
C GLU A 188 -3.65 5.57 19.48
N GLY A 189 -3.30 6.30 18.41
CA GLY A 189 -3.80 6.01 17.06
C GLY A 189 -5.23 6.47 16.80
N LYS A 190 -5.80 7.29 17.70
CA LYS A 190 -7.10 7.91 17.53
C LYS A 190 -7.03 9.06 16.52
N PHE A 191 -8.03 9.20 15.67
CA PHE A 191 -8.15 10.30 14.71
C PHE A 191 -9.39 11.12 15.02
N THR A 192 -9.25 12.44 14.99
CA THR A 192 -10.33 13.39 15.30
C THR A 192 -10.62 14.31 14.11
N GLY A 193 -11.87 14.33 13.67
CA GLY A 193 -12.44 15.28 12.71
C GLY A 193 -13.43 16.21 13.39
N ARG A 194 -13.66 17.39 12.81
CA ARG A 194 -14.53 18.42 13.40
C ARG A 194 -15.59 18.83 12.40
N VAL A 195 -16.85 18.59 12.75
CA VAL A 195 -18.02 19.02 11.99
C VAL A 195 -18.60 20.27 12.68
N PRO A 196 -18.59 21.44 12.03
CA PRO A 196 -19.22 22.64 12.58
C PRO A 196 -20.71 22.43 12.87
N ALA A 197 -21.26 23.16 13.84
CA ALA A 197 -22.71 23.16 14.00
C ALA A 197 -23.38 23.82 12.79
N PRO A 198 -24.54 23.32 12.33
CA PRO A 198 -25.34 24.04 11.35
C PRO A 198 -25.79 25.38 11.94
N PHE A 199 -25.86 26.42 11.10
CA PHE A 199 -26.28 27.76 11.50
C PHE A 199 -27.80 27.87 11.82
N SER A 200 -28.55 26.77 11.75
CA SER A 200 -30.00 26.77 11.97
C SER A 200 -30.36 26.58 13.45
N PRO A 201 -31.24 27.43 14.03
CA PRO A 201 -31.68 27.32 15.42
C PRO A 201 -32.65 26.14 15.66
N THR A 202 -33.25 25.58 14.60
CA THR A 202 -34.22 24.48 14.67
C THR A 202 -33.58 23.10 14.75
N GLY A 203 -32.25 23.00 14.65
CA GLY A 203 -31.55 21.73 14.46
C GLY A 203 -31.43 21.36 12.98
N GLY A 204 -30.82 20.21 12.71
CA GLY A 204 -30.60 19.73 11.33
C GLY A 204 -29.93 18.36 11.32
N LYS A 205 -29.83 17.74 10.14
CA LYS A 205 -29.17 16.44 9.98
C LYS A 205 -27.83 16.64 9.29
N VAL A 206 -26.75 16.13 9.89
CA VAL A 206 -25.45 16.03 9.22
C VAL A 206 -25.32 14.62 8.66
N GLN A 207 -24.92 14.52 7.40
CA GLN A 207 -24.51 13.28 6.76
C GLN A 207 -23.00 13.28 6.60
N TYR A 208 -22.33 12.18 6.92
CA TYR A 208 -20.88 12.06 6.79
C TYR A 208 -20.42 10.62 6.54
N PHE A 209 -19.17 10.48 6.11
CA PHE A 209 -18.48 9.21 6.05
C PHE A 209 -16.97 9.44 6.24
N ILE A 210 -16.25 8.38 6.54
CA ILE A 210 -14.82 8.42 6.85
C ILE A 210 -14.08 7.51 5.87
N GLU A 211 -13.02 8.02 5.25
CA GLU A 211 -12.18 7.27 4.31
C GLU A 211 -10.75 7.18 4.85
N ALA A 212 -10.17 5.98 4.84
CA ALA A 212 -8.75 5.78 5.02
C ALA A 212 -8.10 5.86 3.63
N ILE A 213 -7.14 6.75 3.47
CA ILE A 213 -6.38 6.92 2.24
C ILE A 213 -4.92 6.57 2.48
N ASP A 214 -4.26 6.01 1.47
CA ASP A 214 -2.81 5.84 1.48
C ASP A 214 -2.07 7.18 1.21
N ASP A 215 -0.74 7.12 1.13
CA ASP A 215 0.12 8.28 0.86
C ASP A 215 -0.07 8.87 -0.54
N THR A 216 -0.58 8.08 -1.49
CA THR A 216 -0.94 8.51 -2.85
C THR A 216 -2.34 9.12 -2.95
N GLY A 217 -3.18 8.91 -1.94
CA GLY A 217 -4.56 9.39 -1.86
C GLY A 217 -5.62 8.39 -2.33
N VAL A 218 -5.24 7.13 -2.60
CA VAL A 218 -6.17 6.05 -2.92
C VAL A 218 -6.90 5.61 -1.66
N VAL A 219 -8.22 5.42 -1.76
CA VAL A 219 -9.05 4.95 -0.64
C VAL A 219 -8.78 3.46 -0.43
N VAL A 220 -8.24 3.12 0.73
CA VAL A 220 -7.94 1.74 1.14
C VAL A 220 -8.99 1.16 2.09
N SER A 221 -9.85 2.00 2.67
CA SER A 221 -10.99 1.61 3.50
C SER A 221 -11.98 2.76 3.65
N ALA A 222 -13.24 2.46 3.94
CA ALA A 222 -14.25 3.48 4.23
C ALA A 222 -15.27 2.98 5.26
N MET A 223 -15.79 3.92 6.05
CA MET A 223 -16.92 3.73 6.96
C MET A 223 -18.05 4.67 6.51
N GLY A 224 -19.06 4.09 5.86
CA GLY A 224 -20.05 4.82 5.06
C GLY A 224 -19.52 5.23 3.69
N GLU A 225 -20.42 5.69 2.83
CA GLU A 225 -20.08 6.13 1.47
C GLU A 225 -21.03 7.24 0.99
N GLU A 226 -20.73 7.88 -0.14
CA GLU A 226 -21.51 9.03 -0.62
C GLU A 226 -22.99 8.71 -0.86
N LYS A 227 -23.29 7.47 -1.29
CA LYS A 227 -24.66 6.96 -1.53
C LYS A 227 -25.34 6.41 -0.27
N ASP A 228 -24.57 6.04 0.75
CA ASP A 228 -25.06 5.56 2.04
C ASP A 228 -24.23 6.16 3.20
N PRO A 229 -24.44 7.45 3.49
CA PRO A 229 -23.65 8.14 4.51
C PRO A 229 -24.21 7.86 5.92
N LEU A 230 -23.33 7.90 6.91
CA LEU A 230 -23.72 7.98 8.32
C LEU A 230 -24.46 9.30 8.56
N ALA A 231 -25.37 9.32 9.53
CA ALA A 231 -26.14 10.52 9.83
C ALA A 231 -26.25 10.78 11.34
N VAL A 232 -26.15 12.06 11.72
CA VAL A 232 -26.31 12.53 13.10
C VAL A 232 -27.26 13.72 13.10
N ASP A 233 -28.25 13.68 14.00
CA ASP A 233 -29.18 14.78 14.18
C ASP A 233 -28.64 15.80 15.19
N PHE A 234 -28.67 17.09 14.83
CA PHE A 234 -28.35 18.21 15.70
C PHE A 234 -29.62 18.69 16.37
N LEU A 235 -29.64 18.63 17.70
CA LEU A 235 -30.76 19.07 18.51
C LEU A 235 -30.53 20.52 18.97
N PRO A 236 -31.60 21.34 19.06
CA PRO A 236 -31.52 22.65 19.67
C PRO A 236 -31.00 22.53 21.09
N ASN A 237 -30.04 23.39 21.46
CA ASN A 237 -29.58 23.50 22.84
C ASN A 237 -30.66 24.16 23.69
N ARG A 238 -31.71 23.40 24.03
CA ARG A 238 -32.68 23.80 25.04
C ARG A 238 -31.94 23.75 26.36
N GLY A 239 -31.48 24.90 26.86
CA GLY A 239 -30.80 24.99 28.15
C GLY A 239 -31.60 24.17 29.18
N GLY A 240 -31.02 23.05 29.60
CA GLY A 240 -31.72 22.12 30.47
C GLY A 240 -31.95 22.78 31.83
N VAL A 241 -33.20 22.80 32.29
CA VAL A 241 -33.43 22.74 33.74
C VAL A 241 -32.76 21.44 34.18
N PRO A 242 -31.79 21.48 35.12
CA PRO A 242 -31.16 20.24 35.59
C PRO A 242 -32.27 19.32 36.11
N PRO A 243 -32.30 18.04 35.70
CA PRO A 243 -33.22 17.08 36.31
C PRO A 243 -32.96 17.07 37.82
N PRO A 244 -34.00 16.96 38.68
CA PRO A 244 -33.77 16.75 40.10
C PRO A 244 -32.88 15.52 40.26
N ILE A 245 -31.83 15.66 41.07
CA ILE A 245 -30.84 14.60 41.32
C ILE A 245 -31.60 13.38 41.85
N ARG A 246 -31.84 12.40 40.98
CA ARG A 246 -32.17 11.03 41.40
C ARG A 246 -30.86 10.30 41.54
N GLU A 247 -30.52 9.93 42.76
CA GLU A 247 -29.58 8.84 43.02
C GLU A 247 -30.20 7.55 42.46
N GLU A 248 -29.91 7.23 41.21
CA GLU A 248 -30.27 5.96 40.61
C GLU A 248 -28.99 5.25 40.17
N LYS A 249 -28.48 4.48 41.14
CA LYS A 249 -27.63 3.29 41.02
C LYS A 249 -26.98 3.08 39.64
N SER A 250 -25.72 3.52 39.55
CA SER A 250 -24.75 3.14 38.53
C SER A 250 -24.80 1.63 38.24
N SER A 251 -25.26 1.26 37.03
CA SER A 251 -25.12 -0.08 36.46
C SER A 251 -24.02 -0.07 35.40
N SER A 252 -22.89 -0.66 35.79
CA SER A 252 -21.74 -1.09 34.98
C SER A 252 -22.13 -1.88 33.71
N THR A 253 -21.63 -1.51 32.52
CA THR A 253 -20.39 -1.97 31.82
C THR A 253 -20.49 -3.37 31.18
N TRP A 254 -20.19 -3.52 29.87
CA TRP A 254 -20.20 -4.84 29.21
C TRP A 254 -18.98 -5.26 28.37
N TRP A 255 -18.05 -4.42 27.89
CA TRP A 255 -17.04 -4.96 26.93
C TRP A 255 -15.56 -4.68 27.20
N ILE A 256 -15.18 -4.12 28.36
CA ILE A 256 -13.78 -3.70 28.60
C ILE A 256 -12.84 -4.82 29.17
N TRP A 257 -13.32 -6.03 29.52
CA TRP A 257 -12.51 -7.00 30.30
C TRP A 257 -12.03 -8.30 29.62
N ALA A 258 -11.78 -8.35 28.31
CA ALA A 258 -11.32 -9.61 27.70
C ALA A 258 -9.80 -9.92 27.79
N LEU A 259 -8.90 -9.05 28.29
CA LEU A 259 -7.45 -9.28 28.08
C LEU A 259 -6.43 -9.07 29.22
N VAL A 260 -6.82 -8.88 30.48
CA VAL A 260 -5.83 -9.05 31.58
C VAL A 260 -6.37 -10.03 32.59
N GLY A 261 -5.97 -11.29 32.38
CA GLY A 261 -6.21 -12.40 33.29
C GLY A 261 -5.80 -12.05 34.72
N GLY A 262 -6.62 -12.53 35.64
CA GLY A 262 -6.47 -12.25 37.05
C GLY A 262 -5.24 -12.88 37.70
N VAL A 263 -4.86 -12.31 38.83
CA VAL A 263 -4.37 -13.03 40.00
C VAL A 263 -4.90 -12.30 41.24
N LEU A 264 -5.27 -13.13 42.21
CA LEU A 264 -5.93 -12.90 43.49
C LEU A 264 -5.20 -12.01 44.50
N ALA A 265 -6.01 -11.65 45.52
CA ALA A 265 -5.66 -11.23 46.88
C ALA A 265 -5.28 -9.74 47.01
N GLY A 266 -5.87 -8.96 47.89
CA GLY A 266 -6.66 -9.28 49.07
C GLY A 266 -6.32 -8.22 50.12
N ALA A 267 -7.36 -7.65 50.73
CA ALA A 267 -7.35 -6.91 52.00
C ALA A 267 -6.47 -5.64 52.12
N GLY A 268 -7.15 -4.53 52.42
CA GLY A 268 -6.80 -3.80 53.65
C GLY A 268 -6.48 -2.32 53.55
N LEU A 269 -7.30 -1.56 54.27
CA LEU A 269 -7.04 -0.29 54.96
C LEU A 269 -7.45 1.02 54.29
N ALA A 270 -8.45 1.60 54.95
CA ALA A 270 -8.96 2.95 54.85
C ALA A 270 -7.92 3.99 55.29
N VAL A 271 -7.92 5.14 54.61
CA VAL A 271 -7.56 6.43 55.21
C VAL A 271 -8.56 7.45 54.69
N GLY A 272 -9.38 7.96 55.59
CA GLY A 272 -10.26 9.09 55.34
C GLY A 272 -9.49 10.41 55.38
N LEU A 273 -9.84 11.33 54.48
CA LEU A 273 -9.52 12.74 54.59
C LEU A 273 -10.79 13.52 54.28
N SER A 274 -11.42 14.02 55.34
CA SER A 274 -12.44 15.06 55.28
C SER A 274 -11.74 16.40 55.10
N ILE A 275 -12.04 17.14 54.04
CA ILE A 275 -11.74 18.56 53.94
C ILE A 275 -13.06 19.32 53.99
N SER A 276 -13.24 20.08 55.05
CA SER A 276 -14.37 20.96 55.30
C SER A 276 -14.04 22.40 54.91
N GLY A 277 -15.02 23.10 54.35
CA GLY A 277 -15.18 24.56 54.44
C GLY A 277 -14.34 25.38 53.46
N GLY A 278 -14.85 26.44 52.84
CA GLY A 278 -16.07 27.16 53.12
C GLY A 278 -16.50 28.06 51.97
N SER A 279 -17.78 28.41 52.01
CA SER A 279 -18.45 29.34 51.11
C SER A 279 -18.15 30.80 51.46
N SER A 280 -17.95 31.62 50.42
CA SER A 280 -18.23 33.06 50.43
C SER A 280 -18.69 33.40 49.01
N ASP A 281 -20.00 33.48 48.79
CA ASP A 281 -20.84 34.68 48.89
C ASP A 281 -20.82 35.52 47.59
N GLY A 282 -22.00 35.97 47.21
CA GLY A 282 -22.36 36.39 45.86
C GLY A 282 -21.69 37.68 45.40
N GLY A 283 -21.39 37.73 44.11
CA GLY A 283 -20.94 38.95 43.42
C GLY A 283 -21.51 39.00 42.01
N ARG A 284 -22.61 39.76 41.84
CA ARG A 284 -23.13 40.20 40.55
C ARG A 284 -22.03 40.93 39.76
N ALA A 285 -21.79 40.54 38.51
CA ALA A 285 -20.97 41.31 37.58
C ALA A 285 -21.87 42.06 36.58
N ILE A 286 -21.75 43.39 36.56
CA ILE A 286 -22.42 44.30 35.63
C ILE A 286 -21.63 44.30 34.31
N VAL A 287 -22.34 44.09 33.20
CA VAL A 287 -21.80 44.15 31.83
C VAL A 287 -21.79 45.61 31.36
N THR A 288 -20.66 46.09 30.84
CA THR A 288 -20.60 47.35 30.06
C THR A 288 -20.01 47.03 28.69
N ILE A 289 -20.83 47.13 27.63
CA ILE A 289 -20.38 47.01 26.24
C ILE A 289 -20.13 48.43 25.72
N ARG A 290 -18.93 48.66 25.18
CA ARG A 290 -18.60 49.89 24.46
C ARG A 290 -18.29 49.51 23.01
N ALA A 291 -19.16 49.90 22.10
CA ALA A 291 -18.94 49.74 20.66
C ALA A 291 -17.95 50.79 20.15
N ARG A 292 -17.06 50.39 19.25
CA ARG A 292 -16.38 51.25 18.28
C ARG A 292 -16.63 50.67 16.90
#